data_AF-A0A9D1H7G2-F1
#
_entry.id   AF-A0A9D1H7G2-F1
#
_cell.length_a   1.000
_cell.length_b   1.000
_cell.length_c   1.000
_cell.angle_alpha   90.00
_cell.angle_beta   90.00
_cell.angle_gamma   90.00
#
_symmetry.space_group_name_H-M   'P 1'
#
loop_
_entity.id
_entity.type
_entity.pdbx_description
1 polymer ?
#
loop_
_entity_poly.entity_id
_entity_poly.type
_entity_poly.pdbx_seq_one_letter_code
_entity_poly.pdbx_strand_id
1 'polypeptide(L)'
;IVEEYTKSLYEFETNETSTRKPYTQLFQEINRNKSSHYCSGIIDKFQEHFPVWAFVEIIPFGTFTHFLGFVCDYFKDKKWKNDYYLLKDVKKIRNAAAHNNCILNNLLPGTTEYKSNYGLLRELNSIGITQDQRNRRLSNAAVHDITTLLYAHKQLVTSTGVLKAEGQALHSLIERFYYHIDYYQSNDVILATFDFLKKVIDNFYPM
;
A
#
# COMPACT_ATOMS: atom_id res chain seq x y z
N ILE A 1 -13.67 -19.09 7.56
CA ILE A 1 -12.79 -17.90 7.49
C ILE A 1 -13.57 -16.58 7.51
N VAL A 2 -14.42 -16.23 6.54
CA VAL A 2 -15.16 -14.94 6.58
C VAL A 2 -16.04 -14.86 7.83
N GLU A 3 -16.78 -15.91 8.16
CA GLU A 3 -17.59 -15.98 9.38
C GLU A 3 -16.75 -15.91 10.66
N GLU A 4 -15.55 -16.50 10.66
CA GLU A 4 -14.63 -16.40 11.80
C GLU A 4 -14.07 -14.99 11.95
N TYR A 5 -13.79 -14.33 10.83
CA TYR A 5 -13.37 -12.93 10.79
C TYR A 5 -14.47 -12.03 11.34
N THR A 6 -15.71 -12.14 10.84
CA THR A 6 -16.83 -11.32 11.33
C THR A 6 -17.13 -11.59 12.79
N LYS A 7 -17.07 -12.85 13.24
CA LYS A 7 -17.21 -13.22 14.66
C LYS A 7 -16.11 -12.57 15.52
N SER A 8 -14.86 -12.59 15.08
CA SER A 8 -13.75 -11.94 15.80
C SER A 8 -13.93 -10.43 15.95
N LEU A 9 -14.49 -9.77 14.92
CA LEU A 9 -14.82 -8.34 15.00
C LEU A 9 -15.95 -8.08 15.98
N TYR A 10 -16.97 -8.94 15.98
CA TYR A 10 -18.11 -8.84 16.90
C TYR A 10 -17.64 -8.99 18.34
N GLU A 11 -16.88 -10.05 18.65
CA GLU A 11 -16.31 -10.29 19.97
C GLU A 11 -15.47 -9.11 20.45
N PHE A 12 -14.62 -8.56 19.58
CA PHE A 12 -13.81 -7.38 19.89
C PHE A 12 -14.67 -6.13 20.18
N GLU A 13 -15.73 -5.89 19.40
CA GLU A 13 -16.63 -4.75 19.59
C GLU A 13 -17.47 -4.87 20.86
N THR A 14 -17.89 -6.08 21.23
CA THR A 14 -18.71 -6.34 22.42
C THR A 14 -17.93 -6.38 23.73
N ASN A 15 -16.59 -6.36 23.68
CA ASN A 15 -15.76 -6.30 24.88
C ASN A 15 -15.95 -4.94 25.57
N GLU A 16 -16.24 -4.93 26.88
CA GLU A 16 -16.58 -3.74 27.68
C GLU A 16 -15.54 -2.61 27.62
N THR A 17 -14.32 -2.90 27.20
CA THR A 17 -13.21 -1.94 27.09
C THR A 17 -13.07 -1.29 25.72
N SER A 18 -13.81 -1.74 24.70
CA SER A 18 -13.64 -1.28 23.32
C SER A 18 -14.51 -0.06 22.99
N THR A 19 -13.87 1.04 22.58
CA THR A 19 -14.55 2.22 22.03
C THR A 19 -14.74 2.13 20.51
N ARG A 20 -14.09 1.15 19.86
CA ARG A 20 -14.10 0.99 18.41
C ARG A 20 -15.21 0.02 18.01
N LYS A 21 -15.86 0.33 16.88
CA LYS A 21 -16.99 -0.47 16.36
C LYS A 21 -16.70 -1.10 15.00
N PRO A 22 -15.68 -1.97 14.88
CA PRO A 22 -15.26 -2.51 13.58
C PRO A 22 -16.28 -3.45 12.95
N TYR A 23 -17.06 -4.20 13.75
CA TYR A 23 -18.13 -5.06 13.24
C TYR A 23 -19.23 -4.19 12.64
N THR A 24 -19.71 -3.21 13.41
CA THR A 24 -20.75 -2.28 12.93
C THR A 24 -20.27 -1.51 11.69
N GLN A 25 -19.02 -1.05 11.65
CA GLN A 25 -18.45 -0.35 10.50
C GLN A 25 -18.43 -1.23 9.24
N LEU A 26 -17.99 -2.49 9.36
CA LEU A 26 -17.99 -3.44 8.23
C LEU A 26 -19.38 -3.60 7.62
N PHE A 27 -20.40 -3.84 8.45
CA PHE A 27 -21.75 -4.04 7.93
C PHE A 27 -22.38 -2.75 7.40
N GLN A 28 -22.01 -1.58 7.94
CA GLN A 28 -22.39 -0.30 7.32
C GLN A 28 -21.77 -0.12 5.93
N GLU A 29 -20.51 -0.49 5.74
CA GLU A 29 -19.86 -0.46 4.43
C GLU A 29 -20.54 -1.40 3.43
N ILE A 30 -20.80 -2.65 3.83
CA ILE A 30 -21.51 -3.63 2.99
C ILE A 30 -22.93 -3.14 2.66
N ASN A 31 -23.67 -2.62 3.64
CA ASN A 31 -25.02 -2.12 3.43
C ASN A 31 -25.07 -0.89 2.50
N ARG A 32 -24.07 0.00 2.55
CA ARG A 32 -23.96 1.11 1.59
C ARG A 32 -23.80 0.61 0.16
N ASN A 33 -23.18 -0.55 -0.03
CA ASN A 33 -22.99 -1.18 -1.33
C ASN A 33 -24.19 -2.01 -1.81
N LYS A 34 -25.23 -2.23 -0.99
CA LYS A 34 -26.44 -2.98 -1.39
C LYS A 34 -27.20 -2.34 -2.54
N SER A 35 -27.23 -1.00 -2.60
CA SER A 35 -27.88 -0.28 -3.70
C SER A 35 -26.95 -0.05 -4.90
N SER A 36 -25.67 -0.41 -4.79
CA SER A 36 -24.71 -0.27 -5.89
C SER A 36 -24.99 -1.31 -6.96
N HIS A 37 -25.11 -0.86 -8.21
CA HIS A 37 -25.24 -1.74 -9.37
C HIS A 37 -24.12 -2.79 -9.47
N TYR A 38 -22.94 -2.47 -8.91
CA TYR A 38 -21.78 -3.35 -8.96
C TYR A 38 -21.79 -4.48 -7.91
N CYS A 39 -22.46 -4.28 -6.77
CA CYS A 39 -22.37 -5.20 -5.64
C CYS A 39 -23.72 -5.82 -5.22
N SER A 40 -24.85 -5.22 -5.61
CA SER A 40 -26.19 -5.63 -5.18
C SER A 40 -26.44 -7.12 -5.41
N GLY A 41 -26.19 -7.62 -6.61
CA GLY A 41 -26.41 -9.03 -6.94
C GLY A 41 -25.56 -10.02 -6.14
N ILE A 42 -24.33 -9.63 -5.74
CA ILE A 42 -23.48 -10.46 -4.88
C ILE A 42 -24.04 -10.47 -3.46
N ILE A 43 -24.40 -9.29 -2.94
CA ILE A 43 -24.92 -9.14 -1.59
C ILE A 43 -26.27 -9.85 -1.43
N ASP A 44 -27.18 -9.70 -2.40
CA ASP A 44 -28.49 -10.36 -2.36
C ASP A 44 -28.37 -11.88 -2.44
N LYS A 45 -27.39 -12.40 -3.18
CA LYS A 45 -27.17 -13.84 -3.32
C LYS A 45 -26.64 -14.49 -2.04
N PHE A 46 -25.66 -13.87 -1.40
CA PHE A 46 -24.94 -14.47 -0.26
C PHE A 46 -25.41 -13.96 1.10
N GLN A 47 -26.18 -12.86 1.13
CA GLN A 47 -26.69 -12.21 2.34
C GLN A 47 -25.58 -11.86 3.33
N GLU A 48 -25.37 -12.68 4.36
CA GLU A 48 -24.31 -12.52 5.36
C GLU A 48 -23.26 -13.65 5.34
N HIS A 49 -23.45 -14.66 4.48
CA HIS A 49 -22.61 -15.85 4.37
C HIS A 49 -21.74 -15.80 3.11
N PHE A 50 -20.81 -14.84 3.09
CA PHE A 50 -19.96 -14.61 1.91
C PHE A 50 -18.84 -15.66 1.80
N PRO A 51 -18.68 -16.32 0.64
CA PRO A 51 -17.42 -16.96 0.31
C PRO A 51 -16.32 -15.89 0.19
N VAL A 52 -15.06 -16.28 0.45
CA VAL A 52 -13.92 -15.34 0.50
C VAL A 52 -13.83 -14.48 -0.76
N TRP A 53 -13.97 -15.07 -1.95
CA TRP A 53 -13.89 -14.32 -3.22
C TRP A 53 -14.97 -13.23 -3.29
N ALA A 54 -16.22 -13.54 -2.91
CA ALA A 54 -17.32 -12.58 -2.95
C ALA A 54 -17.14 -11.48 -1.90
N PHE A 55 -16.61 -11.84 -0.72
CA PHE A 55 -16.31 -10.89 0.34
C PHE A 55 -15.28 -9.86 -0.10
N VAL A 56 -14.22 -10.28 -0.78
CA VAL A 56 -13.16 -9.37 -1.27
C VAL A 56 -13.68 -8.38 -2.31
N GLU A 57 -14.66 -8.76 -3.13
CA GLU A 57 -15.27 -7.87 -4.14
C GLU A 57 -16.14 -6.75 -3.53
N ILE A 58 -16.76 -7.00 -2.37
CA ILE A 58 -17.73 -6.07 -1.78
C ILE A 58 -17.12 -5.11 -0.76
N ILE A 59 -15.97 -5.44 -0.18
CA ILE A 59 -15.34 -4.65 0.86
C ILE A 59 -14.36 -3.62 0.29
N PRO A 60 -14.19 -2.45 0.92
CA PRO A 60 -13.17 -1.49 0.50
C PRO A 60 -11.77 -2.02 0.80
N PHE A 61 -10.76 -1.50 0.09
CA PHE A 61 -9.36 -1.91 0.26
C PHE A 61 -8.86 -1.84 1.72
N GLY A 62 -9.33 -0.86 2.50
CA GLY A 62 -8.99 -0.79 3.92
C GLY A 62 -9.44 -2.01 4.70
N THR A 63 -10.68 -2.42 4.51
CA THR A 63 -11.28 -3.61 5.12
C THR A 63 -10.64 -4.88 4.58
N PHE A 64 -10.32 -4.93 3.27
CA PHE A 64 -9.53 -6.00 2.68
C PHE A 64 -8.17 -6.17 3.37
N THR A 65 -7.40 -5.10 3.57
CA THR A 65 -6.10 -5.20 4.25
C THR A 65 -6.24 -5.74 5.68
N HIS A 66 -7.28 -5.35 6.41
CA HIS A 66 -7.53 -5.87 7.76
C HIS A 66 -7.91 -7.36 7.73
N PHE A 67 -8.80 -7.75 6.82
CA PHE A 67 -9.17 -9.14 6.59
C PHE A 67 -7.96 -9.99 6.20
N LEU A 68 -7.09 -9.52 5.32
CA LEU A 68 -5.83 -10.19 4.99
C LEU A 68 -4.97 -10.39 6.25
N GLY A 69 -4.85 -9.37 7.09
CA GLY A 69 -4.15 -9.47 8.38
C GLY A 69 -4.68 -10.59 9.27
N PHE A 70 -6.01 -10.72 9.38
CA PHE A 70 -6.66 -11.83 10.07
C PHE A 70 -6.35 -13.19 9.43
N VAL A 71 -6.43 -13.30 8.10
CA VAL A 71 -6.11 -14.53 7.36
C VAL A 71 -4.66 -14.96 7.59
N CYS A 72 -3.72 -14.01 7.62
CA CYS A 72 -2.31 -14.29 7.92
C CYS A 72 -2.14 -14.92 9.30
N ASP A 73 -2.84 -14.40 10.31
CA ASP A 73 -2.78 -14.90 11.68
C ASP A 73 -3.47 -16.26 11.81
N TYR A 74 -4.60 -16.44 11.13
CA TYR A 74 -5.35 -17.69 11.07
C TYR A 74 -4.49 -18.85 10.54
N PHE A 75 -3.79 -18.63 9.41
CA PHE A 75 -2.91 -19.64 8.81
C PHE A 75 -1.48 -19.65 9.37
N LYS A 76 -1.13 -18.69 10.24
CA LYS A 76 0.23 -18.50 10.77
C LYS A 76 1.29 -18.33 9.67
N ASP A 77 0.90 -17.72 8.55
CA ASP A 77 1.78 -17.52 7.39
C ASP A 77 2.59 -16.22 7.52
N LYS A 78 3.89 -16.38 7.77
CA LYS A 78 4.82 -15.24 7.94
C LYS A 78 5.06 -14.47 6.64
N LYS A 79 4.99 -15.13 5.48
CA LYS A 79 5.19 -14.47 4.19
C LYS A 79 4.02 -13.54 3.92
N TRP A 80 2.79 -14.02 4.07
CA TRP A 80 1.59 -13.21 3.88
C TRP A 80 1.52 -12.09 4.92
N LYS A 81 2.00 -12.33 6.15
CA LYS A 81 2.09 -11.27 7.16
C LYS A 81 3.01 -10.13 6.72
N ASN A 82 4.13 -10.45 6.06
CA ASN A 82 5.01 -9.41 5.49
C ASN A 82 4.29 -8.63 4.37
N ASP A 83 3.59 -9.32 3.47
CA ASP A 83 2.82 -8.69 2.39
C ASP A 83 1.71 -7.78 2.95
N TYR A 84 1.02 -8.21 4.01
CA TYR A 84 0.06 -7.41 4.74
C TYR A 84 0.66 -6.08 5.24
N TYR A 85 1.86 -6.11 5.84
CA TYR A 85 2.51 -4.88 6.29
C TYR A 85 2.89 -3.96 5.13
N LEU A 86 3.37 -4.50 4.00
CA LEU A 86 3.62 -3.70 2.79
C LEU A 86 2.33 -3.02 2.29
N LEU A 87 1.21 -3.76 2.28
CA LEU A 87 -0.07 -3.22 1.82
C LEU A 87 -0.63 -2.11 2.73
N LYS A 88 -0.27 -2.09 4.01
CA LYS A 88 -0.63 -0.97 4.91
C LYS A 88 0.02 0.35 4.47
N ASP A 89 1.26 0.31 3.99
CA ASP A 89 1.96 1.50 3.50
C ASP A 89 1.46 1.87 2.09
N VAL A 90 1.22 0.88 1.23
CA VAL A 90 0.58 1.08 -0.08
C VAL A 90 -0.78 1.78 0.06
N LYS A 91 -1.57 1.44 1.07
CA LYS A 91 -2.85 2.09 1.35
C LYS A 91 -2.70 3.61 1.54
N LYS A 92 -1.63 4.08 2.19
CA LYS A 92 -1.41 5.51 2.45
C LYS A 92 -1.22 6.29 1.15
N ILE A 93 -0.28 5.85 0.32
CA ILE A 93 0.02 6.52 -0.96
C ILE A 93 -1.14 6.39 -1.96
N ARG A 94 -1.83 5.25 -2.00
CA ARG A 94 -3.05 5.08 -2.80
C ARG A 94 -4.13 6.09 -2.40
N ASN A 95 -4.38 6.24 -1.10
CA ASN A 95 -5.38 7.20 -0.61
C ASN A 95 -4.96 8.64 -0.91
N ALA A 96 -3.68 8.98 -0.73
CA ALA A 96 -3.16 10.31 -1.06
C ALA A 96 -3.40 10.64 -2.55
N ALA A 97 -3.13 9.69 -3.46
CA ALA A 97 -3.41 9.84 -4.88
C ALA A 97 -4.91 9.96 -5.18
N ALA A 98 -5.75 9.10 -4.59
CA ALA A 98 -7.20 9.11 -4.81
C ALA A 98 -7.90 10.39 -4.33
N HIS A 99 -7.31 11.09 -3.36
CA HIS A 99 -7.83 12.36 -2.83
C HIS A 99 -7.10 13.59 -3.38
N ASN A 100 -6.22 13.44 -4.37
CA ASN A 100 -5.41 14.52 -4.95
C ASN A 100 -4.56 15.30 -3.91
N ASN A 101 -4.07 14.61 -2.88
CA ASN A 101 -3.19 15.21 -1.89
C ASN A 101 -1.80 15.53 -2.50
N CYS A 102 -1.18 16.62 -2.06
CA CYS A 102 0.18 16.96 -2.50
C CYS A 102 1.22 16.04 -1.84
N ILE A 103 1.66 15.01 -2.58
CA ILE A 103 2.62 13.99 -2.14
C ILE A 103 4.00 14.60 -1.83
N LEU A 104 4.45 15.56 -2.62
CA LEU A 104 5.78 16.17 -2.49
C LEU A 104 5.81 17.40 -1.57
N ASN A 105 4.77 17.64 -0.75
CA ASN A 105 4.70 18.86 0.06
C ASN A 105 5.85 19.00 1.08
N ASN A 106 6.40 17.89 1.53
CA ASN A 106 7.49 17.86 2.50
C ASN A 106 8.41 16.66 2.24
N LEU A 107 9.63 16.95 1.78
CA LEU A 107 10.67 15.96 1.52
C LEU A 107 11.76 15.93 2.61
N LEU A 108 11.55 16.62 3.73
CA LEU A 108 12.49 16.61 4.85
C LEU A 108 12.50 15.23 5.54
N PRO A 109 13.66 14.83 6.10
CA PRO A 109 13.80 13.57 6.82
C PRO A 109 13.03 13.58 8.16
N GLY A 110 12.78 12.40 8.71
CA GLY A 110 12.22 12.22 10.07
C GLY A 110 10.69 12.32 10.17
N THR A 111 9.96 12.24 9.07
CA THR A 111 8.48 12.26 9.05
C THR A 111 7.85 10.87 9.07
N THR A 112 8.63 9.80 8.88
CA THR A 112 8.14 8.42 8.88
C THR A 112 7.98 7.89 10.30
N GLU A 113 6.80 7.34 10.61
CA GLU A 113 6.50 6.77 11.92
C GLU A 113 6.96 5.31 12.09
N TYR A 114 7.16 4.60 10.97
CA TYR A 114 7.41 3.16 10.95
C TYR A 114 8.76 2.80 10.36
N LYS A 115 9.29 1.65 10.79
CA LYS A 115 10.51 1.08 10.21
C LYS A 115 10.20 0.45 8.86
N SER A 116 11.10 0.63 7.91
CA SER A 116 11.01 -0.01 6.60
C SER A 116 11.11 -1.53 6.68
N ASN A 117 10.41 -2.19 5.77
CA ASN A 117 10.44 -3.65 5.62
C ASN A 117 11.87 -4.15 5.33
N TYR A 118 12.30 -5.22 6.01
CA TYR A 118 13.65 -5.78 5.83
C TYR A 118 13.93 -6.27 4.41
N GLY A 119 12.92 -6.82 3.72
CA GLY A 119 13.02 -7.23 2.32
C GLY A 119 13.30 -6.04 1.41
N LEU A 120 12.56 -4.94 1.60
CA LEU A 120 12.83 -3.68 0.90
C LEU A 120 14.26 -3.18 1.16
N LEU A 121 14.70 -3.14 2.42
CA LEU A 121 16.06 -2.67 2.73
C LEU A 121 17.16 -3.54 2.08
N ARG A 122 16.95 -4.86 2.03
CA ARG A 122 17.85 -5.80 1.35
C ARG A 122 17.88 -5.55 -0.16
N GLU A 123 16.71 -5.34 -0.76
CA GLU A 123 16.58 -5.08 -2.18
C GLU A 123 17.29 -3.78 -2.58
N LEU A 124 17.05 -2.70 -1.83
CA LEU A 124 17.74 -1.43 -2.04
C LEU A 124 19.27 -1.57 -1.89
N ASN A 125 19.72 -2.38 -0.93
CA ASN A 125 21.15 -2.66 -0.76
C ASN A 125 21.73 -3.40 -1.98
N SER A 126 20.99 -4.35 -2.55
CA SER A 126 21.44 -5.13 -3.72
C SER A 126 21.63 -4.28 -4.98
N ILE A 127 20.89 -3.18 -5.10
CA ILE A 127 21.01 -2.20 -6.20
C ILE A 127 21.98 -1.04 -5.87
N GLY A 128 22.82 -1.23 -4.84
CA GLY A 128 23.88 -0.30 -4.49
C GLY A 128 23.42 1.00 -3.83
N ILE A 129 22.23 1.05 -3.24
CA ILE A 129 21.84 2.18 -2.37
C ILE A 129 22.43 1.92 -0.99
N THR A 130 23.23 2.86 -0.47
CA THR A 130 23.96 2.67 0.79
C THR A 130 23.05 2.74 2.02
N GLN A 131 23.53 2.26 3.17
CA GLN A 131 22.78 2.34 4.42
C GLN A 131 22.43 3.79 4.81
N ASP A 132 23.36 4.73 4.63
CA ASP A 132 23.13 6.15 4.91
C ASP A 132 22.03 6.72 4.00
N GLN A 133 22.09 6.44 2.69
CA GLN A 133 21.05 6.85 1.74
C GLN A 133 19.69 6.30 2.13
N ARG A 134 19.60 5.01 2.51
CA ARG A 134 18.34 4.39 2.98
C ARG A 134 17.83 5.08 4.24
N ASN A 135 18.67 5.25 5.26
CA ASN A 135 18.28 5.88 6.52
C ASN A 135 17.77 7.30 6.30
N ARG A 136 18.45 8.09 5.47
CA ARG A 136 18.06 9.47 5.19
C ARG A 136 16.77 9.54 4.38
N ARG A 137 16.68 8.81 3.26
CA ARG A 137 15.56 8.91 2.32
C ARG A 137 14.29 8.23 2.82
N LEU A 138 14.40 7.04 3.38
CA LEU A 138 13.25 6.30 3.91
C LEU A 138 12.78 6.83 5.28
N SER A 139 13.49 7.80 5.88
CA SER A 139 12.96 8.54 7.02
C SER A 139 11.88 9.56 6.62
N ASN A 140 11.73 9.86 5.32
CA ASN A 140 10.62 10.68 4.82
C ASN A 140 9.41 9.79 4.44
N ALA A 141 8.22 10.11 4.96
CA ALA A 141 7.04 9.26 4.83
C ALA A 141 6.57 9.08 3.38
N ALA A 142 6.58 10.15 2.58
CA ALA A 142 6.18 10.07 1.17
C ALA A 142 7.14 9.21 0.37
N VAL A 143 8.46 9.42 0.55
CA VAL A 143 9.49 8.61 -0.12
C VAL A 143 9.43 7.16 0.34
N HIS A 144 9.21 6.93 1.64
CA HIS A 144 9.00 5.60 2.21
C HIS A 144 7.82 4.86 1.56
N ASP A 145 6.66 5.51 1.49
CA ASP A 145 5.44 4.90 0.97
C ASP A 145 5.53 4.65 -0.55
N ILE A 146 6.12 5.58 -1.31
CA ILE A 146 6.39 5.39 -2.75
C ILE A 146 7.34 4.21 -2.97
N THR A 147 8.45 4.15 -2.25
CA THR A 147 9.44 3.08 -2.41
C THR A 147 8.85 1.72 -2.02
N THR A 148 8.04 1.70 -0.97
CA THR A 148 7.33 0.50 -0.53
C THR A 148 6.30 0.03 -1.55
N LEU A 149 5.58 0.96 -2.20
CA LEU A 149 4.68 0.64 -3.31
C LEU A 149 5.43 0.02 -4.49
N LEU A 150 6.53 0.64 -4.93
CA LEU A 150 7.34 0.13 -6.04
C LEU A 150 7.87 -1.27 -5.76
N TYR A 151 8.34 -1.52 -4.53
CA TYR A 151 8.78 -2.84 -4.10
C TYR A 151 7.63 -3.85 -4.03
N ALA A 152 6.51 -3.49 -3.39
CA ALA A 152 5.35 -4.37 -3.26
C ALA A 152 4.79 -4.78 -4.63
N HIS A 153 4.66 -3.83 -5.56
CA HIS A 153 4.21 -4.09 -6.91
C HIS A 153 5.14 -5.07 -7.64
N LYS A 154 6.47 -4.85 -7.57
CA LYS A 154 7.48 -5.75 -8.14
C LYS A 154 7.39 -7.18 -7.58
N GLN A 155 7.09 -7.33 -6.28
CA GLN A 155 7.02 -8.64 -5.63
C GLN A 155 5.70 -9.37 -5.90
N LEU A 156 4.59 -8.64 -5.95
CA LEU A 156 3.24 -9.24 -6.01
C LEU A 156 2.75 -9.45 -7.45
N VAL A 157 3.16 -8.62 -8.40
CA VAL A 157 2.74 -8.72 -9.80
C VAL A 157 3.64 -9.70 -10.54
N THR A 158 3.04 -10.76 -11.07
CA THR A 158 3.76 -11.82 -11.80
C THR A 158 3.70 -11.65 -13.32
N SER A 159 2.79 -10.82 -13.82
CA SER A 159 2.65 -10.58 -15.26
C SER A 159 3.78 -9.69 -15.78
N THR A 160 4.63 -10.27 -16.63
CA THR A 160 5.76 -9.56 -17.26
C THR A 160 5.28 -8.41 -18.14
N GLY A 161 4.15 -8.56 -18.83
CA GLY A 161 3.54 -7.50 -19.63
C GLY A 161 3.10 -6.30 -18.79
N VAL A 162 2.50 -6.53 -17.62
CA VAL A 162 2.11 -5.47 -16.68
C VAL A 162 3.35 -4.77 -16.12
N LEU A 163 4.35 -5.53 -15.67
CA LEU A 163 5.61 -4.97 -15.17
C LEU A 163 6.32 -4.11 -16.22
N LYS A 164 6.31 -4.52 -17.50
CA LYS A 164 6.90 -3.76 -18.60
C LYS A 164 6.12 -2.46 -18.86
N ALA A 165 4.80 -2.52 -18.93
CA ALA A 165 3.96 -1.35 -19.16
C ALA A 165 4.10 -0.32 -18.03
N GLU A 166 4.08 -0.77 -16.77
CA GLU A 166 4.31 0.09 -15.61
C GLU A 166 5.73 0.67 -15.59
N GLY A 167 6.72 -0.13 -15.95
CA GLY A 167 8.09 0.36 -16.12
C GLY A 167 8.16 1.52 -17.11
N GLN A 168 7.50 1.42 -18.26
CA GLN A 168 7.48 2.49 -19.27
C GLN A 168 6.84 3.76 -18.69
N ALA A 169 5.70 3.63 -18.02
CA ALA A 169 5.03 4.76 -17.38
C ALA A 169 5.90 5.42 -16.29
N LEU A 170 6.60 4.63 -15.48
CA LEU A 170 7.51 5.12 -14.44
C LEU A 170 8.74 5.83 -15.03
N HIS A 171 9.29 5.36 -16.15
CA HIS A 171 10.41 6.03 -16.82
C HIS A 171 9.97 7.37 -17.43
N SER A 172 8.79 7.43 -18.06
CA SER A 172 8.21 8.71 -18.50
C SER A 172 7.91 9.66 -17.32
N LEU A 173 7.54 9.13 -16.15
CA LEU A 173 7.40 9.95 -14.94
C LEU A 173 8.75 10.52 -14.47
N ILE A 174 9.81 9.73 -14.52
CA ILE A 174 11.18 10.21 -14.22
C ILE A 174 11.57 11.31 -15.21
N GLU A 175 11.36 11.14 -16.51
CA GLU A 175 11.63 12.21 -17.49
C GLU A 175 10.91 13.52 -17.13
N ARG A 176 9.66 13.42 -16.67
CA ARG A 176 8.89 14.57 -16.19
C ARG A 176 9.49 15.22 -14.93
N PHE A 177 10.08 14.45 -14.01
CA PHE A 177 10.76 15.01 -12.84
C PHE A 177 11.92 15.93 -13.24
N TYR A 178 12.64 15.58 -14.31
CA TYR A 178 13.83 16.31 -14.76
C TYR A 178 13.56 17.34 -15.86
N TYR A 179 12.34 17.42 -16.40
CA TYR A 179 12.00 18.31 -17.51
C TYR A 179 12.29 19.80 -17.23
N HIS A 180 12.05 20.25 -15.99
CA HIS A 180 12.40 21.59 -15.49
C HIS A 180 13.29 21.50 -14.25
N ILE A 181 14.32 20.65 -14.31
CA ILE A 181 15.24 20.45 -13.18
C ILE A 181 15.93 21.75 -12.75
N ASP A 182 16.08 22.71 -13.67
CA ASP A 182 16.62 24.04 -13.45
C ASP A 182 15.84 24.84 -12.40
N TYR A 183 14.54 24.58 -12.22
CA TYR A 183 13.72 25.22 -11.19
C TYR A 183 14.13 24.78 -9.78
N TYR A 184 14.73 23.61 -9.66
CA TYR A 184 15.10 22.97 -8.39
C TYR A 184 16.60 22.87 -8.18
N GLN A 185 17.41 23.48 -9.06
CA GLN A 185 18.87 23.35 -9.07
C GLN A 185 19.55 23.76 -7.74
N SER A 186 18.91 24.64 -6.96
CA SER A 186 19.39 25.08 -5.65
C SER A 186 18.80 24.29 -4.48
N ASN A 187 17.95 23.30 -4.73
CA ASN A 187 17.27 22.51 -3.70
C ASN A 187 17.79 21.06 -3.67
N ASP A 188 18.86 20.85 -2.90
CA ASP A 188 19.51 19.55 -2.74
C ASP A 188 18.56 18.45 -2.25
N VAL A 189 17.52 18.80 -1.48
CA VAL A 189 16.56 17.82 -0.96
C VAL A 189 15.72 17.24 -2.09
N ILE A 190 15.22 18.09 -2.99
CA ILE A 190 14.45 17.67 -4.17
C ILE A 190 15.34 16.84 -5.10
N LEU A 191 16.50 17.38 -5.49
CA LEU A 191 17.43 16.73 -6.42
C LEU A 191 17.81 15.33 -5.94
N ALA A 192 18.27 15.21 -4.70
CA ALA A 192 18.67 13.92 -4.15
C ALA A 192 17.49 12.96 -3.89
N THR A 193 16.26 13.46 -3.79
CA THR A 193 15.06 12.61 -3.74
C THR A 193 14.71 12.07 -5.11
N PHE A 194 14.79 12.90 -6.15
CA PHE A 194 14.59 12.48 -7.54
C PHE A 194 15.64 11.45 -7.95
N ASP A 195 16.92 11.70 -7.64
CA ASP A 195 18.00 10.75 -7.93
C ASP A 195 17.79 9.40 -7.23
N PHE A 196 17.33 9.43 -5.98
CA PHE A 196 17.01 8.22 -5.23
C PHE A 196 15.84 7.45 -5.89
N LEU A 197 14.73 8.11 -6.19
CA LEU A 197 13.57 7.48 -6.81
C LEU A 197 13.88 6.97 -8.21
N LYS A 198 14.65 7.74 -9.00
CA LYS A 198 15.16 7.32 -10.31
C LYS A 198 15.97 6.04 -10.18
N LYS A 199 16.95 6.00 -9.26
CA LYS A 199 17.77 4.80 -9.05
C LYS A 199 16.93 3.59 -8.66
N VAL A 200 15.91 3.77 -7.82
CA VAL A 200 14.98 2.68 -7.46
C VAL A 200 14.21 2.20 -8.70
N ILE A 201 13.63 3.11 -9.48
CA ILE A 201 12.83 2.79 -10.67
C ILE A 201 13.68 2.10 -11.75
N ASP A 202 14.84 2.66 -12.10
CA ASP A 202 15.74 2.11 -13.12
C ASP A 202 16.12 0.64 -12.81
N ASN A 203 16.28 0.30 -11.53
CA ASN A 203 16.69 -1.04 -11.12
C ASN A 203 15.50 -1.99 -10.86
N PHE A 204 14.37 -1.48 -10.37
CA PHE A 204 13.19 -2.32 -10.09
C PHE A 204 12.41 -2.64 -11.36
N TYR A 205 12.44 -1.75 -12.36
CA TYR A 205 11.64 -1.83 -13.58
C TYR A 205 12.50 -1.55 -14.84
N PRO A 206 13.53 -2.35 -15.12
CA PRO A 206 14.42 -2.10 -16.27
C PRO A 206 13.65 -2.09 -17.60
N MET A 207 14.04 -1.19 -18.50
CA MET A 207 13.53 -1.08 -19.88
C MET A 207 14.23 -2.03 -20.85
#